data_AF-A0A4Q6DVK8-F1
#
_entry.id   AF-A0A4Q6DVK8-F1
#
_cell.length_a   1.000
_cell.length_b   1.000
_cell.length_c   1.000
_cell.angle_alpha   90.00
_cell.angle_beta   90.00
_cell.angle_gamma   90.00
#
_symmetry.space_group_name_H-M   'P 1'
#
loop_
_entity.id
_entity.type
_entity.pdbx_description
1 polymer ?
#
loop_
_entity_poly.entity_id
_entity_poly.type
_entity_poly.pdbx_seq_one_letter_code
_entity_poly.pdbx_strand_id
1 'polypeptide(L)'
;MDPVKKERLNKIAHILAGGIILLHGVEKFEDGHKASALFFLIAGVAFLAVAIFHHRLVRYIKSADLIFSVIEGLLAIIVAVDFIHQGKNYIQYMYFFAAAAYFVRAVIAYKVPAKYHK
;
A
#
# COMPACT_ATOMS: atom_id res chain seq x y z
N MET A 1 -1.59 -16.05 -16.96
CA MET A 1 -2.05 -16.44 -15.61
C MET A 1 -3.56 -16.34 -15.58
N ASP A 2 -4.25 -17.32 -14.99
CA ASP A 2 -5.71 -17.31 -14.84
C ASP A 2 -6.17 -16.01 -14.12
N PRO A 3 -7.15 -15.26 -14.67
CA PRO A 3 -7.62 -14.00 -14.07
C PRO A 3 -8.04 -14.16 -12.60
N VAL A 4 -8.63 -15.29 -12.22
CA VAL A 4 -9.07 -15.57 -10.85
C VAL A 4 -7.86 -15.73 -9.91
N LYS A 5 -6.79 -16.38 -10.40
CA LYS A 5 -5.54 -16.52 -9.63
C LYS A 5 -4.85 -15.18 -9.45
N LYS A 6 -4.84 -14.32 -10.48
CA LYS A 6 -4.28 -12.96 -10.40
C LYS A 6 -5.01 -12.09 -9.40
N GLU A 7 -6.34 -12.16 -9.38
CA GLU A 7 -7.16 -11.42 -8.41
C GLU A 7 -6.86 -11.87 -6.98
N ARG A 8 -6.83 -13.18 -6.72
CA ARG A 8 -6.52 -13.72 -5.40
C ARG A 8 -5.13 -13.28 -4.91
N LEU A 9 -4.12 -13.33 -5.78
CA LEU A 9 -2.77 -12.90 -5.43
C LEU A 9 -2.70 -11.42 -5.08
N ASN A 10 -3.35 -10.56 -5.85
CA ASN A 10 -3.41 -9.13 -5.56
C ASN A 10 -4.08 -8.86 -4.22
N LYS A 11 -5.21 -9.54 -3.93
CA LYS A 11 -5.91 -9.41 -2.65
C LYS A 11 -5.03 -9.84 -1.48
N ILE A 12 -4.32 -10.96 -1.62
CA ILE A 12 -3.38 -11.43 -0.60
C ILE A 12 -2.25 -10.41 -0.39
N ALA A 13 -1.68 -9.89 -1.48
CA ALA A 13 -0.61 -8.88 -1.40
C ALA A 13 -1.06 -7.63 -0.63
N HIS A 14 -2.25 -7.08 -0.93
CA HIS A 14 -2.78 -5.93 -0.21
C HIS A 14 -3.09 -6.24 1.27
N ILE A 15 -3.62 -7.44 1.57
CA ILE A 15 -3.86 -7.85 2.97
C ILE A 15 -2.54 -7.95 3.74
N LEU A 16 -1.51 -8.55 3.14
CA LEU A 16 -0.17 -8.64 3.73
C LEU A 16 0.44 -7.24 3.93
N ALA A 17 0.35 -6.35 2.95
CA ALA A 17 0.83 -4.99 3.08
C ALA A 17 0.11 -4.22 4.21
N GLY A 18 -1.21 -4.33 4.30
CA GLY A 18 -1.98 -3.76 5.40
C GLY A 18 -1.59 -4.34 6.77
N GLY A 19 -1.34 -5.65 6.84
CA GLY A 19 -0.82 -6.30 8.03
C GLY A 19 0.56 -5.81 8.45
N ILE A 20 1.49 -5.62 7.50
CA ILE A 20 2.82 -5.07 7.76
C ILE A 20 2.72 -3.65 8.33
N ILE A 21 1.83 -2.81 7.77
CA ILE A 21 1.59 -1.44 8.29
C ILE A 21 1.07 -1.49 9.73
N LEU A 22 0.16 -2.41 10.04
CA LEU A 22 -0.33 -2.57 11.42
C LEU A 22 0.77 -3.02 12.38
N LEU A 23 1.59 -4.00 11.98
CA LEU A 23 2.73 -4.45 12.78
C LEU A 23 3.71 -3.30 13.05
N HIS A 24 3.99 -2.47 12.04
CA HIS A 24 4.81 -1.27 12.19
C HIS A 24 4.19 -0.28 13.19
N GLY A 25 2.86 -0.13 13.19
CA GLY A 25 2.15 0.66 14.19
C GLY A 25 2.27 0.12 15.61
N VAL A 26 2.26 -1.21 15.79
CA VAL A 26 2.48 -1.86 17.10
C VAL A 26 3.92 -1.66 17.57
N GLU A 27 4.91 -1.87 16.72
CA GLU A 27 6.32 -1.62 17.02
C GLU A 27 6.52 -0.17 17.50
N LYS A 28 5.92 0.80 16.82
CA LYS A 28 5.96 2.21 17.23
C LYS A 28 5.28 2.50 18.56
N PHE A 29 4.26 1.73 18.91
CA PHE A 29 3.62 1.88 20.21
C PHE A 29 4.55 1.42 21.33
N GLU A 30 5.24 0.29 21.13
CA GLU A 30 6.23 -0.26 22.05
C GLU A 30 7.46 0.65 22.21
N ASP A 31 7.91 1.29 21.12
CA ASP A 31 9.00 2.28 21.15
C ASP A 31 8.62 3.63 21.82
N GLY A 32 7.36 3.78 22.26
CA GLY A 32 6.86 4.99 22.91
C GLY A 32 6.45 6.11 21.95
N HIS A 33 6.50 5.89 20.64
CA HIS A 33 6.10 6.85 19.60
C HIS A 33 4.58 6.82 19.34
N LYS A 34 3.78 7.14 20.38
CA LYS A 34 2.31 6.99 20.38
C LYS A 34 1.58 7.67 19.20
N ALA A 35 2.03 8.86 18.78
CA ALA A 35 1.41 9.57 17.66
C ALA A 35 1.62 8.84 16.31
N SER A 36 2.87 8.43 16.03
CA SER A 36 3.20 7.65 14.83
C SER A 36 2.55 6.27 14.87
N ALA A 37 2.50 5.63 16.03
CA ALA A 37 1.81 4.37 16.24
C ALA A 37 0.33 4.47 15.86
N LEU A 38 -0.37 5.48 16.39
CA LEU A 38 -1.79 5.71 16.08
C LEU A 38 -1.99 5.97 14.59
N PHE A 39 -1.12 6.76 13.96
CA PHE A 39 -1.16 7.01 12.52
C PHE A 39 -1.05 5.71 11.72
N PHE A 40 -0.05 4.87 11.99
CA PHE A 40 0.15 3.61 11.26
C PHE A 40 -0.97 2.60 11.54
N LEU A 41 -1.49 2.53 12.76
CA LEU A 41 -2.64 1.67 13.07
C LEU A 41 -3.90 2.09 12.30
N ILE A 42 -4.23 3.39 12.29
CA ILE A 42 -5.37 3.89 11.53
C ILE A 42 -5.15 3.67 10.03
N ALA A 43 -3.95 3.99 9.52
CA ALA A 43 -3.60 3.79 8.12
C ALA A 43 -3.70 2.31 7.71
N GLY A 44 -3.21 1.39 8.54
CA GLY A 44 -3.28 -0.05 8.29
C GLY A 44 -4.72 -0.58 8.30
N VAL A 45 -5.55 -0.16 9.26
CA VAL A 45 -6.98 -0.53 9.29
C VAL A 45 -7.71 0.02 8.06
N ALA A 46 -7.49 1.30 7.73
CA ALA A 46 -8.06 1.91 6.54
C ALA A 46 -7.61 1.18 5.28
N PHE A 47 -6.32 0.88 5.14
CA PHE A 47 -5.77 0.17 4.01
C PHE A 47 -6.37 -1.24 3.87
N LEU A 48 -6.51 -1.98 4.97
CA LEU A 48 -7.15 -3.30 4.96
C LEU A 48 -8.63 -3.23 4.58
N ALA A 49 -9.37 -2.29 5.15
CA ALA A 49 -10.77 -2.09 4.79
C ALA A 49 -10.88 -1.86 3.29
N VAL A 50 -10.03 -1.00 2.75
CA VAL A 50 -10.06 -0.70 1.32
C VAL A 50 -9.56 -1.87 0.48
N ALA A 51 -8.57 -2.64 0.92
CA ALA A 51 -8.13 -3.87 0.25
C ALA A 51 -9.26 -4.93 0.15
N ILE A 52 -10.07 -5.06 1.20
CA ILE A 52 -11.23 -5.94 1.24
C ILE A 52 -12.31 -5.46 0.25
N PHE A 53 -12.57 -4.15 0.23
CA PHE A 53 -13.61 -3.55 -0.60
C PHE A 53 -13.13 -3.14 -2.00
N HIS A 54 -11.85 -3.31 -2.34
CA HIS A 54 -11.22 -2.89 -3.59
C HIS A 54 -12.03 -3.31 -4.82
N HIS A 55 -12.45 -4.57 -4.88
CA HIS A 55 -13.25 -5.07 -6.00
C HIS A 55 -14.62 -4.38 -6.12
N ARG A 56 -15.26 -4.04 -5.00
CA ARG A 56 -16.50 -3.24 -5.05
C ARG A 56 -16.17 -1.83 -5.52
N LEU A 57 -15.08 -1.25 -5.06
CA LEU A 57 -14.65 0.11 -5.40
C LEU A 57 -14.30 0.27 -6.88
N VAL A 58 -13.58 -0.68 -7.47
CA VAL A 58 -13.20 -0.67 -8.90
C VAL A 58 -14.42 -0.68 -9.83
N ARG A 59 -15.55 -1.26 -9.40
CA ARG A 59 -16.80 -1.21 -10.19
C ARG A 59 -17.37 0.20 -10.31
N TYR A 60 -17.15 1.05 -9.31
CA TYR A 60 -17.66 2.42 -9.28
C TYR A 60 -16.62 3.45 -9.74
N ILE A 61 -15.34 3.17 -9.49
CA ILE A 61 -14.23 4.10 -9.75
C ILE A 61 -13.25 3.42 -10.73
N LYS A 62 -13.32 3.82 -12.00
CA LYS A 62 -12.45 3.30 -13.07
C LYS A 62 -10.95 3.54 -12.83
N SER A 63 -10.62 4.53 -11.99
CA SER A 63 -9.24 4.88 -11.63
C SER A 63 -8.83 4.36 -10.24
N ALA A 64 -9.61 3.45 -9.64
CA ALA A 64 -9.33 2.89 -8.32
C ALA A 64 -7.91 2.31 -8.24
N ASP A 65 -7.51 1.44 -9.17
CA ASP A 65 -6.18 0.82 -9.22
C ASP A 65 -5.03 1.85 -9.24
N LEU A 66 -5.23 2.98 -9.94
CA LEU A 66 -4.26 4.07 -9.99
C LEU A 66 -4.16 4.78 -8.64
N ILE A 67 -5.31 5.11 -8.04
CA ILE A 67 -5.37 5.77 -6.73
C ILE A 67 -4.72 4.88 -5.67
N PHE A 68 -4.97 3.57 -5.70
CA PHE A 68 -4.32 2.61 -4.80
C PHE A 68 -2.81 2.61 -4.97
N SER A 69 -2.34 2.50 -6.21
CA SER A 69 -0.90 2.50 -6.47
C SER A 69 -0.24 3.78 -5.96
N VAL A 70 -0.89 4.94 -6.07
CA VAL A 70 -0.38 6.20 -5.51
C VAL A 70 -0.35 6.17 -3.98
N ILE A 71 -1.42 5.71 -3.33
CA ILE A 71 -1.50 5.59 -1.86
C ILE A 71 -0.44 4.62 -1.33
N GLU A 72 -0.27 3.46 -1.96
CA GLU A 72 0.74 2.45 -1.61
C GLU A 72 2.16 3.03 -1.73
N GLY A 73 2.42 3.78 -2.81
CA GLY A 73 3.70 4.46 -3.00
C GLY A 73 4.00 5.50 -1.91
N LEU A 74 3.00 6.30 -1.55
CA LEU A 74 3.15 7.31 -0.48
C LEU A 74 3.35 6.66 0.90
N LEU A 75 2.58 5.62 1.23
CA LEU A 75 2.75 4.88 2.48
C LEU A 75 4.14 4.24 2.57
N ALA A 76 4.63 3.67 1.46
CA ALA A 76 5.97 3.11 1.41
C ALA A 76 7.06 4.18 1.65
N ILE A 77 6.91 5.39 1.10
CA ILE A 77 7.82 6.52 1.39
C ILE A 77 7.77 6.89 2.88
N ILE A 78 6.58 7.00 3.47
CA ILE A 78 6.42 7.36 4.89
C ILE A 78 7.13 6.35 5.78
N VAL A 79 6.97 5.05 5.50
CA VAL A 79 7.67 3.97 6.22
C VAL A 79 9.18 4.06 6.00
N ALA A 80 9.65 4.34 4.78
CA ALA A 80 11.08 4.48 4.48
C ALA A 80 11.72 5.65 5.27
N VAL A 81 11.06 6.81 5.30
CA VAL A 81 11.51 7.99 6.05
C VAL A 81 11.51 7.71 7.55
N ASP A 82 10.49 7.02 8.04
CA ASP A 82 10.44 6.62 9.44
C ASP A 82 11.58 5.66 9.81
N PHE A 83 11.96 4.72 8.95
CA PHE A 83 13.14 3.87 9.17
C PHE A 83 14.45 4.64 9.19
N ILE A 84 14.58 5.71 8.39
CA ILE A 84 15.74 6.62 8.45
C ILE A 84 15.81 7.28 9.82
N HIS A 85 14.68 7.78 10.35
CA HIS A 85 14.64 8.39 11.68
C HIS A 85 14.95 7.41 12.81
N GLN A 86 14.63 6.13 12.64
CA GLN A 86 15.00 5.06 13.57
C GLN A 86 16.47 4.64 13.46
N GLY A 87 17.23 5.16 12.49
CA GLY A 87 18.60 4.73 12.23
C GLY A 87 18.69 3.30 11.68
N LYS A 88 17.58 2.70 11.24
CA LYS A 88 17.61 1.41 10.55
C LYS A 88 18.24 1.64 9.18
N ASN A 89 19.39 1.02 8.97
CA ASN A 89 20.12 1.09 7.71
C ASN A 89 19.69 -0.08 6.81
N TYR A 90 19.70 0.13 5.50
CA TYR A 90 19.33 -0.83 4.44
C TYR A 90 17.84 -1.07 4.19
N ILE A 91 17.00 -1.26 5.22
CA ILE A 91 15.58 -1.61 5.01
C ILE A 91 14.79 -0.51 4.29
N GLN A 92 15.12 0.76 4.54
CA GLN A 92 14.51 1.91 3.89
C GLN A 92 14.65 1.89 2.36
N TYR A 93 15.74 1.33 1.83
CA TYR A 93 15.94 1.24 0.38
C TYR A 93 14.95 0.28 -0.27
N MET A 94 14.56 -0.79 0.43
CA MET A 94 13.51 -1.70 -0.06
C MET A 94 12.16 -0.98 -0.15
N TYR A 95 11.85 -0.11 0.81
CA TYR A 95 10.62 0.68 0.80
C TYR A 95 10.64 1.79 -0.24
N PHE A 96 11.78 2.45 -0.48
CA PHE A 96 11.92 3.38 -1.60
C PHE A 96 11.77 2.68 -2.95
N PHE A 97 12.35 1.49 -3.10
CA PHE A 97 12.17 0.68 -4.31
C PHE A 97 10.70 0.27 -4.50
N ALA A 98 10.03 -0.17 -3.44
CA ALA A 98 8.60 -0.47 -3.47
C ALA A 98 7.78 0.76 -3.88
N ALA A 99 8.07 1.93 -3.31
CA ALA A 99 7.41 3.18 -3.66
C ALA A 99 7.58 3.51 -5.15
N ALA A 100 8.81 3.40 -5.67
CA ALA A 100 9.08 3.62 -7.09
C ALA A 100 8.29 2.64 -7.98
N ALA A 101 8.26 1.36 -7.62
CA ALA A 101 7.48 0.36 -8.36
C ALA A 101 5.97 0.67 -8.38
N TYR A 102 5.41 1.13 -7.25
CA TYR A 102 4.02 1.56 -7.16
C TYR A 102 3.73 2.79 -8.03
N PHE A 103 4.60 3.80 -8.04
CA PHE A 103 4.42 4.95 -8.93
C PHE A 103 4.56 4.59 -10.41
N VAL A 104 5.49 3.71 -10.76
CA VAL A 104 5.60 3.19 -12.14
C VAL A 104 4.30 2.49 -12.54
N ARG A 105 3.75 1.64 -11.67
CA ARG A 105 2.44 1.00 -11.90
C ARG A 105 1.33 2.04 -12.09
N ALA A 106 1.30 3.11 -11.29
CA ALA A 106 0.32 4.19 -11.41
C ALA A 106 0.43 4.92 -12.76
N VAL A 107 1.65 5.23 -13.22
CA VAL A 107 1.91 5.88 -14.51
C VAL A 107 1.47 4.98 -15.67
N ILE A 108 1.75 3.67 -15.60
CA ILE A 108 1.31 2.71 -16.61
C ILE A 108 -0.23 2.65 -16.63
N ALA A 109 -0.86 2.53 -15.47
CA ALA A 109 -2.32 2.48 -15.34
C ALA A 109 -2.99 3.76 -15.88
N TYR A 110 -2.39 4.93 -15.68
CA TYR A 110 -2.89 6.20 -16.22
C TYR A 110 -2.94 6.22 -17.75
N LYS A 111 -1.94 5.62 -18.41
CA LYS A 111 -1.81 5.61 -19.86
C LYS A 111 -2.73 4.62 -20.56
N VAL A 112 -3.36 3.68 -19.83
CA VAL A 112 -4.29 2.70 -20.41
C VAL A 112 -5.72 3.25 -20.28
N PRO A 113 -6.36 3.70 -21.38
CA PRO A 113 -7.71 4.24 -21.31
C PRO A 113 -8.70 3.16 -20.86
N ALA A 114 -9.62 3.53 -19.95
CA ALA A 114 -10.59 2.66 -19.29
C ALA A 114 -11.58 1.90 -20.21
N LYS A 115 -11.43 1.96 -21.54
CA LYS A 115 -12.22 1.22 -22.52
C LYS A 115 -11.85 -0.26 -22.66
N TYR A 116 -10.73 -0.70 -22.07
CA TYR A 116 -10.22 -2.07 -22.22
C TYR A 116 -10.39 -2.97 -20.98
N HIS A 117 -10.98 -2.47 -19.90
CA HIS A 117 -11.41 -3.30 -18.77
C HIS A 117 -12.83 -3.81 -19.04
N LYS A 118 -12.95 -4.81 -19.92
CA LYS A 118 -14.15 -5.65 -20.06
C LYS A 118 -13.98 -6.93 -19.25
#